data_AF-R4LZL9-F1
#
_entry.id   AF-R4LZL9-F1
#
_cell.length_a   1.000
_cell.length_b   1.000
_cell.length_c   1.000
_cell.angle_alpha   90.00
_cell.angle_beta   90.00
_cell.angle_gamma   90.00
#
_symmetry.space_group_name_H-M   'P 1'
#
loop_
_entity.id
_entity.type
_entity.pdbx_description
1 polymer ?
#
loop_
_entity_poly.entity_id
_entity_poly.type
_entity_poly.pdbx_seq_one_letter_code
_entity_poly.pdbx_strand_id
1 'polypeptide(L)' 'MFFTLIGMYFTDRGIEELVDRRGEESVTLEWVAGQLRTFVDQNPEFETPIERFATWLARDDEDDEE' A
#
# COMPACT_ATOMS: atom_id res chain seq x y z
N MET A 1 -7.03 29.03 -5.53
CA MET A 1 -5.69 28.52 -5.19
C MET A 1 -5.55 27.18 -5.89
N PHE A 2 -4.93 27.18 -7.07
CA PHE A 2 -4.79 26.04 -7.97
C PHE A 2 -3.43 25.39 -7.72
N PHE A 3 -3.39 24.33 -6.92
CA PHE A 3 -2.24 23.44 -6.80
C PHE A 3 -2.78 22.03 -6.62
N THR A 4 -2.76 21.21 -7.69
CA THR A 4 -2.63 19.71 -7.73
C THR A 4 -3.34 18.99 -8.89
N LEU A 5 -3.94 19.66 -9.88
CA LEU A 5 -4.58 18.96 -11.01
C LEU A 5 -3.63 18.33 -12.06
N ILE A 6 -2.31 18.33 -11.86
CA ILE A 6 -1.34 17.74 -12.82
C ILE A 6 -0.58 16.53 -12.24
N GLY A 7 -0.75 16.20 -10.94
CA GLY A 7 -0.11 15.04 -10.28
C GLY A 7 -1.04 13.91 -9.84
N MET A 8 -2.36 14.14 -9.75
CA MET A 8 -3.33 13.15 -9.24
C MET A 8 -3.79 12.11 -10.27
N TYR A 9 -3.74 12.42 -11.57
CA TYR A 9 -4.35 11.56 -12.61
C TYR A 9 -3.50 10.36 -13.06
N PHE A 10 -2.26 10.21 -12.56
CA PHE A 10 -1.38 9.09 -12.94
C PHE A 10 -0.97 8.19 -11.77
N THR A 11 -1.15 8.61 -10.51
CA THR A 11 -0.46 7.96 -9.37
C THR A 11 -1.35 7.08 -8.49
N ASP A 12 -2.68 7.28 -8.48
CA ASP A 12 -3.58 6.53 -7.59
C ASP A 12 -4.54 5.56 -8.30
N ARG A 13 -4.51 5.45 -9.63
CA ARG A 13 -5.44 4.60 -10.42
C ARG A 13 -5.52 3.16 -9.88
N GLY A 14 -4.40 2.57 -9.52
CA GLY A 14 -4.36 1.20 -8.98
C GLY A 14 -5.04 1.07 -7.62
N ILE A 15 -4.92 2.09 -6.76
CA ILE A 15 -5.55 2.13 -5.44
C ILE A 15 -7.05 2.38 -5.60
N GLU A 16 -7.45 3.31 -6.46
CA GLU A 16 -8.86 3.57 -6.78
C GLU A 16 -9.55 2.32 -7.35
N GLU A 17 -8.90 1.60 -8.26
CA GLU A 17 -9.43 0.36 -8.86
C GLU A 17 -9.51 -0.79 -7.85
N LEU A 18 -8.57 -0.85 -6.88
CA LEU A 18 -8.65 -1.80 -5.76
C LEU A 18 -9.87 -1.51 -4.87
N VAL A 19 -10.10 -0.24 -4.53
CA VAL A 19 -11.25 0.18 -3.70
C VAL A 19 -12.57 -0.10 -4.43
N ASP A 20 -12.67 0.26 -5.71
CA ASP A 20 -13.88 0.04 -6.52
C ASP A 20 -14.24 -1.44 -6.65
N ARG A 21 -13.24 -2.32 -6.81
CA ARG A 21 -13.48 -3.75 -7.03
C ARG A 21 -13.56 -4.59 -5.76
N ARG A 22 -12.84 -4.21 -4.71
CA ARG A 22 -12.64 -5.05 -3.51
C ARG A 22 -12.78 -4.29 -2.20
N GLY A 23 -13.26 -3.04 -2.21
CA GLY A 23 -13.37 -2.21 -1.00
C GLY A 23 -14.29 -2.76 0.08
N GLU A 24 -15.23 -3.65 -0.27
CA GLU A 24 -16.12 -4.32 0.69
C GLU A 24 -15.51 -5.60 1.30
N GLU A 25 -14.33 -6.04 0.83
CA GLU A 25 -13.68 -7.26 1.30
C GLU A 25 -12.89 -7.02 2.60
N SER A 26 -13.03 -7.93 3.56
CA SER A 26 -12.24 -7.92 4.80
C SER A 26 -11.16 -9.00 4.76
N VAL A 27 -9.90 -8.62 4.99
CA VAL A 27 -8.73 -9.51 4.98
C VAL A 27 -7.89 -9.33 6.24
N THR A 28 -7.07 -10.32 6.58
CA THR A 28 -6.11 -10.21 7.68
C THR A 28 -4.83 -9.52 7.22
N LEU A 29 -4.08 -8.90 8.14
CA LEU A 29 -2.74 -8.37 7.85
C LEU A 29 -1.77 -9.47 7.38
N GLU A 30 -1.93 -10.70 7.87
CA GLU A 30 -1.19 -11.87 7.39
C GLU A 30 -1.43 -12.12 5.89
N TRP A 31 -2.68 -12.03 5.42
CA TRP A 31 -3.00 -12.18 4.01
C TRP A 31 -2.37 -11.06 3.17
N VAL A 32 -2.44 -9.81 3.64
CA VAL A 32 -1.81 -8.65 2.97
C VAL A 32 -0.29 -8.84 2.86
N ALA A 33 0.38 -9.26 3.93
CA ALA A 33 1.81 -9.54 3.92
C ALA A 33 2.18 -10.64 2.90
N GLY A 34 1.34 -11.67 2.78
CA GLY A 34 1.47 -12.70 1.74
C GLY A 34 1.38 -12.15 0.31
N GLN A 35 0.50 -11.18 0.06
CA GLN A 35 0.41 -10.51 -1.25
C GLN A 35 1.63 -9.63 -1.53
N LEU A 36 2.14 -8.89 -0.54
CA LEU A 36 3.35 -8.08 -0.69
C LEU A 36 4.57 -8.95 -1.05
N ARG A 37 4.73 -10.11 -0.39
CA ARG A 37 5.80 -11.07 -0.72
C ARG A 37 5.65 -11.59 -2.14
N THR A 38 4.45 -12.03 -2.51
CA THR A 38 4.14 -12.53 -3.86
C THR A 38 4.42 -11.47 -4.94
N PHE A 39 4.19 -10.19 -4.63
CA PHE A 39 4.49 -9.08 -5.53
C PHE A 39 6.00 -8.88 -5.70
N VAL A 40 6.78 -8.87 -4.62
CA VAL A 40 8.25 -8.74 -4.68
C VAL A 40 8.89 -9.93 -5.39
N ASP A 41 8.40 -11.14 -5.15
CA ASP A 41 8.89 -12.35 -5.82
C ASP A 41 8.74 -12.25 -7.36
N GLN A 42 7.70 -11.56 -7.84
CA GLN A 42 7.46 -11.32 -9.26
C GLN A 42 8.13 -10.05 -9.79
N ASN A 43 8.42 -9.08 -8.93
CA ASN A 43 8.98 -7.77 -9.29
C ASN A 43 10.10 -7.38 -8.31
N PRO A 44 11.28 -8.02 -8.39
CA PRO A 44 12.36 -7.87 -7.40
C PRO A 44 12.89 -6.43 -7.28
N GLU A 45 12.76 -5.61 -8.32
CA GLU A 45 13.17 -4.21 -8.30
C GLU A 45 12.39 -3.35 -7.28
N PHE A 46 11.26 -3.84 -6.78
CA PHE A 46 10.43 -3.18 -5.77
C PHE A 46 10.64 -3.72 -4.35
N GLU A 47 11.63 -4.57 -4.10
CA GLU A 47 11.90 -5.13 -2.77
C GLU A 47 12.04 -4.02 -1.69
N THR A 48 12.94 -3.06 -1.89
CA THR A 48 13.20 -1.99 -0.92
C THR A 48 11.97 -1.12 -0.61
N PRO A 49 11.21 -0.59 -1.58
CA PRO A 49 10.01 0.18 -1.26
C PRO A 49 8.92 -0.65 -0.57
N ILE A 50 8.76 -1.93 -0.93
CA ILE A 50 7.75 -2.81 -0.31
C ILE A 50 8.17 -3.20 1.12
N GLU A 51 9.45 -3.45 1.38
CA GLU A 51 9.98 -3.68 2.73
C GLU A 51 9.70 -2.49 3.66
N ARG A 52 9.95 -1.26 3.17
CA ARG A 52 9.65 -0.04 3.92
C ARG A 52 8.16 0.14 4.18
N PHE A 53 7.31 -0.16 3.20
CA PHE A 53 5.87 -0.08 3.36
C PHE A 53 5.34 -1.11 4.36
N ALA A 54 5.83 -2.36 4.31
CA ALA A 54 5.51 -3.39 5.29
C ALA A 54 5.97 -3.01 6.71
N THR A 55 7.15 -2.40 6.82
CA THR A 55 7.66 -1.88 8.11
C THR A 55 6.76 -0.77 8.65
N TRP A 56 6.32 0.14 7.78
CA TRP A 56 5.37 1.20 8.15
C TRP A 56 4.02 0.63 8.60
N LEU A 57 3.46 -0.36 7.89
CA LEU A 57 2.22 -1.05 8.26
C LEU A 57 2.31 -1.82 9.58
N ALA A 58 3.51 -2.26 9.97
CA ALA A 58 3.75 -3.04 11.19
C ALA A 58 3.95 -2.15 12.43
N ARG A 59 4.04 -0.83 12.27
CA ARG A 59 4.04 0.10 13.40
C ARG A 59 2.65 0.09 14.02
N ASP A 60 2.58 -0.13 15.32
CA ASP A 60 1.36 0.05 16.09
C ASP A 60 1.22 1.54 16.42
N ASP A 61 0.02 2.11 16.33
CA ASP A 61 -0.20 3.53 16.64
C ASP A 61 0.06 3.86 18.13
N GLU A 62 0.21 2.84 18.99
CA GLU A 62 0.60 2.98 20.41
C GLU A 62 2.10 3.31 20.62
N ASP A 63 2.96 3.09 19.62
CA ASP A 63 4.40 3.43 19.70
C ASP A 63 4.70 4.92 19.41
N ASP A 64 3.69 5.71 18.98
CA ASP A 64 3.83 7.15 18.68
C ASP A 64 3.44 8.05 19.88
N GLU A 65 3.09 7.49 21.05
CA GLU A 65 2.73 8.22 22.30
C GLU A 65 3.90 8.37 23.33
N GLU A 66 5.16 8.10 22.98
CA GLU A 66 6.36 8.44 23.81
C GLU A 66 7.10 9.72 23.36
#